data_AF-A0A7R8WV40-F1
#
_entry.id   AF-A0A7R8WV40-F1
#
_cell.length_a   1.000
_cell.length_b   1.000
_cell.length_c   1.000
_cell.angle_alpha   90.00
_cell.angle_beta   90.00
_cell.angle_gamma   90.00
#
_symmetry.space_group_name_H-M   'P 1'
#
loop_
_entity.id
_entity.type
_entity.pdbx_description
1 polymer ?
#
loop_
_entity_poly.entity_id
_entity_poly.type
_entity_poly.pdbx_seq_one_letter_code
_entity_poly.pdbx_strand_id
1 'polypeptide(L)'
;MFPIRDMRGRVIAFGGRVLGDEKPKYLNSPETDTFHKSRELYGLYEARKHNQNLDRLIIVEGYMDVVGLAQYGIGYAVATLGTATTAQHLERLLKMVPEVIFCFDGDEAGRKAAKRALDTTMPVITDGKQARFLFLPEGEDPDSLVRQEGCEAFEQRLSESLPLSDFFFKTLEEGADMSSLDGRARFSNQALPLINQMQPGILKQMMQEKISELTGLSLEQLISVNNLQETTATHSAPEPDYYHGESDYPDDGYFDYQPEQSNFRQDKKPGKEFTKGNKKFRQAPPPPGGSAVHFNPASTAVSILLHLPSLASQCGDLEILASSDTGSEQLLYQLNRYLQENPGVTPGILAVDWQEHDHLKPLIRQLNEIAHQTPIIDAG
;
A
#
# COMPACT_ATOMS: atom_id res chain seq x y z
N MET A 1 -8.29 20.41 4.21
CA MET A 1 -8.55 18.96 4.13
C MET A 1 -8.51 18.52 2.69
N PHE A 2 -7.94 17.36 2.40
CA PHE A 2 -7.74 16.78 1.07
C PHE A 2 -8.40 15.39 1.04
N PRO A 3 -9.61 15.21 0.50
CA PRO A 3 -10.28 13.91 0.47
C PRO A 3 -9.55 12.96 -0.49
N ILE A 4 -9.27 11.74 -0.04
CA ILE A 4 -8.68 10.66 -0.84
C ILE A 4 -9.81 9.77 -1.32
N ARG A 5 -9.90 9.58 -2.63
CA ARG A 5 -10.99 8.83 -3.28
C ARG A 5 -10.48 7.54 -3.90
N ASP A 6 -11.29 6.49 -3.78
CA ASP A 6 -11.06 5.25 -4.49
C ASP A 6 -11.40 5.36 -5.99
N MET A 7 -11.22 4.27 -6.75
CA MET A 7 -11.55 4.26 -8.19
C MET A 7 -13.01 4.55 -8.52
N ARG A 8 -13.93 4.41 -7.56
CA ARG A 8 -15.37 4.67 -7.74
C ARG A 8 -15.75 6.09 -7.30
N GLY A 9 -14.80 6.88 -6.81
CA GLY A 9 -15.01 8.24 -6.33
C GLY A 9 -15.49 8.32 -4.88
N ARG A 10 -15.52 7.20 -4.16
CA ARG A 10 -15.90 7.17 -2.73
C ARG A 10 -14.74 7.71 -1.91
N VAL A 11 -15.03 8.59 -0.96
CA VAL A 11 -14.01 9.07 -0.02
C VAL A 11 -13.69 7.95 0.96
N ILE A 12 -12.42 7.56 1.02
CA ILE A 12 -11.92 6.45 1.84
C ILE A 12 -10.92 6.90 2.91
N ALA A 13 -10.35 8.10 2.77
CA ALA A 13 -9.42 8.69 3.70
C ALA A 13 -9.30 10.20 3.48
N PHE A 14 -8.53 10.86 4.33
CA PHE A 14 -8.19 12.27 4.19
C PHE A 14 -6.69 12.51 4.41
N GLY A 15 -6.16 13.46 3.64
CA GLY A 15 -4.96 14.21 3.99
C GLY A 15 -5.36 15.51 4.69
N GLY A 16 -4.62 15.88 5.73
CA GLY A 16 -4.72 17.13 6.45
C GLY A 16 -3.42 17.93 6.27
N ARG A 17 -3.54 19.25 6.20
CA ARG A 17 -2.43 20.19 6.31
C ARG A 17 -2.78 21.19 7.40
N VAL A 18 -1.86 21.42 8.33
CA VAL A 18 -2.01 22.45 9.37
C VAL A 18 -2.02 23.84 8.74
N LEU A 19 -2.75 24.78 9.35
CA LEU A 19 -2.72 26.20 8.95
C LEU A 19 -1.74 27.02 9.78
N GLY A 20 -1.45 26.60 11.01
CA GLY A 20 -0.44 27.18 11.89
C GLY A 20 0.86 26.38 11.92
N ASP A 21 1.62 26.53 13.01
CA ASP A 21 2.95 25.92 13.18
C ASP A 21 2.92 24.51 13.83
N GLU A 22 1.73 23.91 13.94
CA GLU A 22 1.55 22.57 14.49
C GLU A 22 2.30 21.51 13.67
N LYS A 23 2.73 20.43 14.33
CA LYS A 23 3.42 19.30 13.67
C LYS A 23 2.64 18.01 13.85
N PRO A 24 2.59 17.13 12.82
CA PRO A 24 3.28 17.25 11.53
C PRO A 24 2.57 18.23 10.56
N LYS A 25 3.33 18.83 9.63
CA LYS A 25 2.80 19.78 8.62
C LYS A 25 1.69 19.14 7.77
N TYR A 26 1.85 17.85 7.47
CA TYR A 26 0.87 17.02 6.78
C TYR A 26 0.58 15.76 7.60
N LEU A 27 -0.68 15.36 7.65
CA LEU A 27 -1.13 14.15 8.31
C LEU A 27 -2.09 13.39 7.40
N ASN A 28 -1.82 12.11 7.17
CA ASN A 28 -2.75 11.22 6.47
C ASN A 28 -3.54 10.40 7.47
N SER A 29 -4.77 10.06 7.13
CA SER A 29 -5.51 8.99 7.82
C SER A 29 -4.62 7.74 8.00
N PRO A 30 -4.76 7.01 9.12
CA PRO A 30 -4.09 5.72 9.29
C PRO A 30 -4.61 4.70 8.26
N GLU A 31 -3.91 3.58 8.12
CA GLU A 31 -4.40 2.42 7.36
C GLU A 31 -5.77 1.97 7.89
N THR A 32 -6.67 1.60 6.99
CA THR A 32 -7.98 1.00 7.34
C THR A 32 -8.30 -0.12 6.36
N ASP A 33 -9.33 -0.92 6.64
CA ASP A 33 -9.81 -1.97 5.73
C ASP A 33 -10.22 -1.44 4.34
N THR A 34 -10.50 -0.14 4.25
CA THR A 34 -10.91 0.53 3.00
C THR A 34 -9.84 1.44 2.41
N PHE A 35 -8.73 1.65 3.14
CA PHE A 35 -7.68 2.57 2.74
C PHE A 35 -6.30 1.99 3.01
N HIS A 36 -5.61 1.67 1.91
CA HIS A 36 -4.23 1.21 1.93
C HIS A 36 -3.32 2.17 1.18
N LYS A 37 -2.40 2.83 1.88
CA LYS A 37 -1.48 3.82 1.27
C LYS A 37 -0.60 3.18 0.21
N SER A 38 -0.25 1.91 0.40
CA SER A 38 0.54 1.11 -0.56
C SER A 38 -0.17 0.79 -1.87
N ARG A 39 -1.48 1.07 -1.99
CA ARG A 39 -2.30 0.75 -3.17
C ARG A 39 -3.03 1.94 -3.76
N GLU A 40 -3.34 2.93 -2.92
CA GLU A 40 -4.04 4.13 -3.33
C GLU A 40 -3.08 5.27 -3.67
N LEU A 41 -3.50 6.09 -4.62
CA LEU A 41 -2.79 7.27 -5.09
C LEU A 41 -3.77 8.44 -5.10
N TYR A 42 -3.39 9.55 -4.46
CA TYR A 42 -4.16 10.78 -4.50
C TYR A 42 -4.23 11.32 -5.94
N GLY A 43 -5.37 11.87 -6.34
CA GLY A 43 -5.56 12.45 -7.69
C GLY A 43 -5.88 11.43 -8.79
N LEU A 44 -5.74 10.11 -8.55
CA LEU A 44 -5.96 9.11 -9.59
C LEU A 44 -7.43 9.03 -10.04
N TYR A 45 -8.38 9.22 -9.13
CA TYR A 45 -9.79 9.31 -9.50
C TYR A 45 -10.06 10.55 -10.34
N GLU A 46 -9.53 11.70 -9.92
CA GLU A 46 -9.67 12.99 -10.60
C GLU A 46 -9.07 12.96 -12.01
N ALA A 47 -7.86 12.43 -12.16
CA ALA A 47 -7.19 12.30 -13.46
C ALA A 47 -8.02 11.49 -14.46
N ARG A 48 -8.54 10.33 -14.02
CA ARG A 48 -9.39 9.47 -14.87
C ARG A 48 -10.75 10.07 -15.17
N LYS A 49 -11.29 10.86 -14.25
CA LYS A 49 -12.54 11.58 -14.46
C LYS A 49 -12.37 12.72 -15.46
N HIS A 50 -11.22 13.40 -15.41
CA HIS A 50 -10.88 14.48 -16.32
C HIS A 50 -10.61 13.98 -17.74
N ASN A 51 -9.85 12.90 -17.88
CA ASN A 51 -9.59 12.24 -19.15
C ASN A 51 -9.70 10.72 -19.02
N GLN A 52 -10.58 10.09 -19.80
CA GLN A 52 -10.76 8.63 -19.79
C GLN A 52 -9.65 7.90 -20.56
N ASN A 53 -9.03 8.56 -21.53
CA ASN A 53 -7.96 8.03 -22.38
C ASN A 53 -6.65 8.73 -22.03
N LEU A 54 -6.10 8.39 -20.87
CA LEU A 54 -4.81 8.89 -20.43
C LEU A 54 -3.69 8.12 -21.14
N ASP A 55 -2.77 8.85 -21.78
CA ASP A 55 -1.57 8.27 -22.36
C ASP A 55 -0.42 8.22 -21.35
N ARG A 56 -0.46 9.07 -20.32
CA ARG A 56 0.56 9.09 -19.27
C ARG A 56 0.03 9.58 -17.92
N LEU A 57 0.76 9.28 -16.87
CA LEU A 57 0.55 9.81 -15.51
C LEU A 57 1.85 10.31 -14.91
N ILE A 58 1.78 11.44 -14.18
CA ILE A 58 2.92 11.97 -13.42
C ILE A 58 2.78 11.52 -11.97
N ILE A 59 3.82 10.93 -11.40
CA ILE A 59 3.86 10.53 -9.99
C ILE A 59 4.69 11.58 -9.24
N VAL A 60 4.05 12.30 -8.32
CA VAL A 60 4.65 13.33 -7.44
C VAL A 60 4.57 12.90 -5.97
N GLU A 61 5.19 13.64 -5.05
CA GLU A 61 5.26 13.25 -3.64
C GLU A 61 4.04 13.71 -2.81
N GLY A 62 3.47 14.87 -3.12
CA GLY A 62 2.46 15.52 -2.29
C GLY A 62 1.12 15.80 -2.98
N TYR A 63 0.05 15.89 -2.18
CA TYR A 63 -1.28 16.29 -2.68
C TYR A 63 -1.28 17.75 -3.17
N MET A 64 -0.44 18.61 -2.59
CA MET A 64 -0.30 20.00 -3.04
C MET A 64 0.27 20.09 -4.45
N ASP A 65 1.22 19.21 -4.81
CA ASP A 65 1.79 19.13 -6.15
C ASP A 65 0.72 18.76 -7.17
N VAL A 66 -0.10 17.76 -6.86
CA VAL A 66 -1.23 17.36 -7.71
C VAL A 66 -2.23 18.50 -7.90
N VAL A 67 -2.59 19.20 -6.82
CA VAL A 67 -3.52 20.33 -6.89
C VAL A 67 -2.91 21.52 -7.64
N GLY A 68 -1.63 21.81 -7.42
CA GLY A 68 -0.87 22.86 -8.09
C GLY A 68 -0.79 22.61 -9.59
N LEU A 69 -0.38 21.42 -10.00
CA LEU A 69 -0.34 21.01 -11.41
C LEU A 69 -1.74 21.08 -12.05
N ALA A 70 -2.77 20.59 -11.37
CA ALA A 70 -4.15 20.67 -11.87
C ALA A 70 -4.64 22.12 -12.06
N GLN A 71 -4.26 23.04 -11.16
CA GLN A 71 -4.58 24.47 -11.28
C GLN A 71 -3.98 25.11 -12.56
N TYR A 72 -2.87 24.57 -13.06
CA TYR A 72 -2.23 25.00 -14.30
C TYR A 72 -2.61 24.13 -15.51
N GLY A 73 -3.63 23.28 -15.39
CA GLY A 73 -4.16 22.47 -16.50
C GLY A 73 -3.48 21.11 -16.69
N ILE A 74 -2.54 20.74 -15.82
CA ILE A 74 -1.88 19.42 -15.83
C ILE A 74 -2.72 18.46 -14.96
N GLY A 75 -3.81 17.97 -15.54
CA GLY A 75 -4.83 17.16 -14.85
C GLY A 75 -4.52 15.67 -14.70
N TYR A 76 -3.29 15.24 -14.93
CA TYR A 76 -2.89 13.82 -14.95
C TYR A 76 -1.74 13.51 -13.97
N ALA A 77 -1.62 14.32 -12.92
CA ALA A 77 -0.71 14.06 -11.79
C ALA A 77 -1.40 13.24 -10.70
N VAL A 78 -0.62 12.38 -10.04
CA VAL A 78 -1.02 11.56 -8.89
C VAL A 78 0.07 11.57 -7.83
N ALA A 79 -0.30 11.44 -6.56
CA ALA A 79 0.66 11.44 -5.45
C ALA A 79 0.60 10.18 -4.60
N THR A 80 1.75 9.75 -4.08
CA THR A 80 1.79 8.79 -2.98
C THR A 80 1.31 9.43 -1.68
N LEU A 81 1.01 8.62 -0.67
CA LEU A 81 0.32 9.05 0.54
C LEU A 81 1.24 8.99 1.77
N GLY A 82 2.38 9.67 1.67
CA GLY A 82 3.44 9.65 2.69
C GLY A 82 4.21 8.33 2.72
N THR A 83 4.34 7.67 1.56
CA THR A 83 5.08 6.42 1.38
C THR A 83 5.88 6.50 0.08
N ALA A 84 6.93 5.69 -0.04
CA ALA A 84 7.55 5.44 -1.34
C ALA A 84 6.53 4.78 -2.29
N THR A 85 6.76 4.94 -3.59
CA THR A 85 5.97 4.25 -4.61
C THR A 85 6.19 2.74 -4.48
N THR A 86 5.10 1.97 -4.55
CA THR A 86 5.13 0.51 -4.41
C THR A 86 4.95 -0.19 -5.75
N ALA A 87 5.25 -1.49 -5.79
CA ALA A 87 4.96 -2.32 -6.96
C ALA A 87 3.45 -2.33 -7.27
N GLN A 88 2.58 -2.35 -6.26
CA GLN A 88 1.14 -2.33 -6.44
C GLN A 88 0.65 -1.02 -7.07
N HIS A 89 1.27 0.12 -6.73
CA HIS A 89 1.02 1.39 -7.41
C HIS A 89 1.36 1.27 -8.89
N LEU A 90 2.59 0.86 -9.21
CA LEU A 90 3.07 0.80 -10.59
C LEU A 90 2.31 -0.18 -11.46
N GLU A 91 2.05 -1.39 -10.97
CA GLU A 91 1.23 -2.38 -11.70
C GLU A 91 -0.16 -1.84 -12.02
N ARG A 92 -0.76 -1.08 -11.10
CA ARG A 92 -2.08 -0.45 -11.31
C ARG A 92 -1.98 0.65 -12.36
N LEU A 93 -0.99 1.54 -12.27
CA LEU A 93 -0.80 2.64 -13.22
C LEU A 93 -0.46 2.14 -14.62
N LEU A 94 0.49 1.21 -14.75
CA LEU A 94 0.92 0.66 -16.04
C LEU A 94 -0.16 -0.19 -16.72
N LYS A 95 -1.17 -0.67 -15.99
CA LYS A 95 -2.39 -1.25 -16.61
C LYS A 95 -3.31 -0.19 -17.21
N MET A 96 -3.27 1.04 -16.71
CA MET A 96 -4.13 2.14 -17.16
C MET A 96 -3.50 2.95 -18.29
N VAL A 97 -2.19 3.23 -18.19
CA VAL A 97 -1.46 4.09 -19.13
C VAL A 97 -0.22 3.38 -19.69
N PRO A 98 0.23 3.70 -20.91
CA PRO A 98 1.48 3.20 -21.43
C PRO A 98 2.72 3.84 -20.78
N GLU A 99 2.64 5.06 -20.25
CA GLU A 99 3.78 5.78 -19.67
C GLU A 99 3.51 6.30 -18.25
N VAL A 100 4.50 6.14 -17.37
CA VAL A 100 4.55 6.85 -16.08
C VAL A 100 5.80 7.72 -16.00
N ILE A 101 5.66 8.93 -15.47
CA ILE A 101 6.77 9.85 -15.23
C ILE A 101 6.86 10.09 -13.74
N PHE A 102 7.94 9.66 -13.10
CA PHE A 102 8.26 10.06 -11.73
C PHE A 102 8.84 11.48 -11.75
N CYS A 103 8.27 12.37 -10.94
CA CYS A 103 8.75 13.73 -10.78
C CYS A 103 9.22 13.91 -9.33
N PHE A 104 10.52 14.10 -9.16
CA PHE A 104 11.17 14.24 -7.86
C PHE A 104 11.66 15.66 -7.64
N ASP A 105 11.54 16.12 -6.41
CA ASP A 105 12.12 17.37 -5.94
C ASP A 105 13.64 17.38 -6.17
N GLY A 106 14.21 18.57 -6.39
CA GLY A 106 15.62 18.73 -6.76
C GLY A 106 16.64 18.46 -5.64
N ASP A 107 16.24 17.88 -4.53
CA ASP A 107 17.07 17.67 -3.34
C ASP A 107 17.62 16.23 -3.22
N GLU A 108 18.43 16.00 -2.19
CA GLU A 108 19.03 14.69 -1.91
C GLU A 108 17.99 13.63 -1.51
N ALA A 109 16.84 14.03 -0.95
CA ALA A 109 15.76 13.12 -0.63
C ALA A 109 15.08 12.61 -1.91
N GLY A 110 14.81 13.51 -2.86
CA GLY A 110 14.27 13.20 -4.18
C GLY A 110 15.17 12.23 -4.96
N ARG A 111 16.49 12.43 -4.94
CA ARG A 111 17.45 11.48 -5.57
C ARG A 111 17.38 10.08 -4.95
N LYS A 112 17.31 9.99 -3.62
CA LYS A 112 17.14 8.71 -2.91
C LYS A 112 15.79 8.06 -3.21
N ALA A 113 14.74 8.85 -3.35
CA ALA A 113 13.41 8.37 -3.73
C ALA A 113 13.42 7.82 -5.17
N ALA A 114 14.12 8.49 -6.09
CA ALA A 114 14.26 8.04 -7.48
C ALA A 114 14.95 6.67 -7.59
N LYS A 115 16.02 6.43 -6.82
CA LYS A 115 16.66 5.11 -6.79
C LYS A 115 15.70 4.01 -6.31
N ARG A 116 14.91 4.27 -5.26
CA ARG A 116 13.90 3.31 -4.77
C ARG A 116 12.79 3.08 -5.80
N ALA A 117 12.37 4.13 -6.50
CA ALA A 117 11.39 4.03 -7.57
C ALA A 117 11.93 3.20 -8.75
N LEU A 118 13.20 3.38 -9.11
CA LEU A 118 13.90 2.54 -10.08
C LEU A 118 13.87 1.06 -9.66
N ASP A 119 14.35 0.75 -8.45
CA ASP A 119 14.37 -0.62 -7.92
C ASP A 119 12.96 -1.25 -7.92
N THR A 120 11.94 -0.47 -7.58
CA THR A 120 10.54 -0.93 -7.58
C THR A 120 9.98 -1.13 -8.99
N THR A 121 10.47 -0.37 -9.97
CA THR A 121 10.01 -0.42 -11.36
C THR A 121 10.58 -1.62 -12.11
N MET A 122 11.84 -2.00 -11.83
CA MET A 122 12.53 -3.10 -12.52
C MET A 122 11.69 -4.39 -12.62
N PRO A 123 11.10 -4.93 -11.54
CA PRO A 123 10.35 -6.20 -11.62
C PRO A 123 8.97 -6.11 -12.30
N VAL A 124 8.40 -4.90 -12.41
CA VAL A 124 7.00 -4.70 -12.85
C VAL A 124 6.87 -4.15 -14.27
N ILE A 125 7.94 -3.53 -14.80
CA ILE A 125 7.93 -2.99 -16.16
C ILE A 125 7.90 -4.12 -17.19
N THR A 126 7.09 -3.95 -18.23
CA THR A 126 6.90 -4.92 -19.33
C THR A 126 7.02 -4.23 -20.68
N ASP A 127 7.18 -5.01 -21.75
CA ASP A 127 7.26 -4.47 -23.11
C ASP A 127 6.02 -3.64 -23.45
N GLY A 128 6.23 -2.55 -24.18
CA GLY A 128 5.18 -1.59 -24.53
C GLY A 128 4.80 -0.62 -23.39
N LYS A 129 5.50 -0.68 -22.25
CA LYS A 129 5.37 0.27 -21.13
C LYS A 129 6.63 1.11 -20.98
N GLN A 130 6.45 2.35 -20.51
CA GLN A 130 7.53 3.30 -20.31
C GLN A 130 7.48 3.86 -18.88
N ALA A 131 8.67 3.99 -18.29
CA ALA A 131 8.89 4.70 -17.04
C ALA A 131 9.98 5.74 -17.28
N ARG A 132 9.75 6.97 -16.83
CA ARG A 132 10.69 8.10 -16.97
C ARG A 132 10.88 8.84 -15.65
N PHE A 133 12.00 9.53 -15.53
CA PHE A 133 12.45 10.19 -14.30
C PHE A 133 12.74 11.66 -14.60
N LEU A 134 11.93 12.54 -14.04
CA LEU A 134 12.13 13.99 -14.04
C LEU A 134 12.70 14.42 -12.68
N PHE A 135 13.83 15.12 -12.71
CA PHE A 135 14.43 15.75 -11.54
C PHE A 135 14.28 17.26 -11.67
N LEU A 136 13.68 17.88 -10.66
CA LEU A 136 13.49 19.32 -10.64
C LEU A 136 14.78 20.06 -10.25
N PRO A 137 14.89 21.37 -10.53
CA PRO A 137 15.97 22.19 -9.99
C PRO A 137 16.03 22.16 -8.46
N GLU A 138 17.21 22.37 -7.89
CA GLU A 138 17.40 22.36 -6.44
C GLU A 138 16.50 23.39 -5.75
N GLY A 139 15.76 22.94 -4.72
CA GLY A 139 14.83 23.77 -3.96
C GLY A 139 13.44 23.95 -4.59
N GLU A 140 13.18 23.35 -5.74
CA GLU A 140 11.86 23.38 -6.40
C GLU A 140 11.09 22.07 -6.19
N ASP A 141 9.78 22.22 -6.01
CA ASP A 141 8.77 21.15 -6.06
C ASP A 141 7.86 21.37 -7.30
N PRO A 142 7.02 20.40 -7.69
CA PRO A 142 6.16 20.57 -8.86
C PRO A 142 5.20 21.76 -8.76
N ASP A 143 4.73 22.07 -7.55
CA ASP A 143 3.80 23.17 -7.27
C ASP A 143 4.48 24.55 -7.41
N SER A 144 5.69 24.73 -6.89
CA SER A 144 6.47 25.95 -7.00
C SER A 144 6.95 26.16 -8.43
N LEU A 145 7.43 25.10 -9.09
CA LEU A 145 8.01 25.22 -10.42
C LEU A 145 6.94 25.56 -11.46
N VAL A 146 5.80 24.86 -11.49
CA VAL A 146 4.73 25.13 -12.47
C VAL A 146 4.16 26.54 -12.33
N ARG A 147 4.17 27.12 -11.11
CA ARG A 147 3.78 28.52 -10.90
C ARG A 147 4.75 29.52 -11.52
N GLN A 148 6.04 29.18 -11.54
CA GLN A 148 7.09 30.05 -12.05
C GLN A 148 7.14 30.03 -13.58
N GLU A 149 7.09 28.83 -14.19
CA GLU A 149 7.31 28.67 -15.63
C GLU A 149 6.04 28.40 -16.45
N GLY A 150 4.94 28.04 -15.79
CA GLY A 150 3.68 27.73 -16.43
C GLY A 150 3.61 26.33 -17.04
N CYS A 151 2.44 26.01 -17.60
CA CYS A 151 2.11 24.67 -18.10
C CYS A 151 3.00 24.23 -19.27
N GLU A 152 3.18 25.07 -20.29
CA GLU A 152 3.92 24.71 -21.50
C GLU A 152 5.39 24.35 -21.21
N ALA A 153 6.06 25.13 -20.36
CA ALA A 153 7.45 24.86 -19.98
C ALA A 153 7.56 23.60 -19.12
N PHE A 154 6.62 23.37 -18.20
CA PHE A 154 6.60 22.15 -17.39
C PHE A 154 6.35 20.90 -18.25
N GLU A 155 5.44 20.99 -19.22
CA GLU A 155 5.17 19.95 -20.22
C GLU A 155 6.42 19.62 -21.06
N GLN A 156 7.19 20.63 -21.44
CA GLN A 156 8.47 20.45 -22.12
C GLN A 156 9.46 19.68 -21.25
N ARG A 157 9.59 20.01 -19.95
CA ARG A 157 10.44 19.26 -19.02
C ARG A 157 10.03 17.80 -18.88
N LEU A 158 8.72 17.53 -18.83
CA LEU A 158 8.20 16.16 -18.80
C LEU A 158 8.65 15.38 -20.05
N SER A 159 8.65 16.01 -21.22
CA SER A 159 9.12 15.38 -22.47
C SER A 159 10.63 15.09 -22.46
N GLU A 160 11.42 15.88 -21.72
CA GLU A 160 12.87 15.75 -21.59
C GLU A 160 13.30 14.85 -20.41
N SER A 161 12.34 14.31 -19.65
CA SER A 161 12.60 13.40 -18.53
C SER A 161 13.44 12.18 -18.95
N LEU A 162 14.25 11.63 -18.06
CA LEU A 162 15.17 10.54 -18.41
C LEU A 162 14.42 9.21 -18.55
N PRO A 163 14.59 8.45 -19.65
CA PRO A 163 14.08 7.09 -19.74
C PRO A 163 14.65 6.16 -18.66
N LEU A 164 13.90 5.11 -18.29
CA LEU A 164 14.31 4.10 -17.31
C LEU A 164 15.73 3.56 -17.55
N SER A 165 16.05 3.18 -18.78
CA SER A 165 17.36 2.65 -19.16
C SER A 165 18.48 3.64 -18.88
N ASP A 166 18.28 4.89 -19.29
CA ASP A 166 19.31 5.93 -19.23
C ASP A 166 19.54 6.33 -17.77
N PHE A 167 18.45 6.46 -17.00
CA PHE A 167 18.55 6.70 -15.57
C PHE A 167 19.23 5.53 -14.83
N PHE A 168 18.90 4.29 -15.18
CA PHE A 168 19.53 3.08 -14.63
C PHE A 168 21.05 3.08 -14.85
N PHE A 169 21.50 3.24 -16.11
CA PHE A 169 22.91 3.18 -16.44
C PHE A 169 23.68 4.36 -15.82
N LYS A 170 23.16 5.58 -15.96
CA LYS A 170 23.78 6.78 -15.37
C LYS A 170 23.98 6.63 -13.86
N THR A 171 22.96 6.14 -13.14
CA THR A 171 23.03 5.97 -11.68
C THR A 171 24.11 4.97 -11.27
N LEU A 172 24.27 3.88 -12.02
CA LEU A 172 25.27 2.85 -11.69
C LEU A 172 26.68 3.24 -12.13
N GLU A 173 26.82 3.98 -13.24
CA GLU A 173 28.10 4.52 -13.70
C GLU A 173 28.65 5.58 -12.75
N GLU A 174 27.80 6.46 -12.19
CA GLU A 174 28.24 7.44 -11.18
C GLU A 174 28.84 6.79 -9.92
N GLY A 175 28.46 5.54 -9.63
CA GLY A 175 28.97 4.75 -8.51
C GLY A 175 30.26 3.95 -8.81
N ALA A 176 30.76 3.96 -10.06
CA ALA A 176 31.86 3.10 -10.49
C ALA A 176 32.84 3.79 -11.45
N ASP A 177 34.15 3.60 -11.24
CA ASP A 177 35.16 4.05 -12.21
C ASP A 177 35.21 3.12 -13.43
N MET A 178 34.44 3.47 -14.47
CA MET A 178 34.34 2.70 -15.70
C MET A 178 35.64 2.62 -16.52
N SER A 179 36.67 3.42 -16.17
CA SER A 179 37.99 3.32 -16.80
C SER A 179 38.85 2.19 -16.23
N SER A 180 38.52 1.72 -15.01
CA SER A 180 39.25 0.66 -14.31
C SER A 180 38.61 -0.72 -14.51
N LEU A 181 39.39 -1.79 -14.37
CA LEU A 181 38.85 -3.16 -14.36
C LEU A 181 37.95 -3.39 -13.13
N ASP A 182 38.38 -2.90 -11.97
CA ASP A 182 37.63 -3.04 -10.71
C ASP A 182 36.29 -2.31 -10.75
N GLY A 183 36.25 -1.11 -11.31
CA GLY A 183 35.02 -0.34 -11.46
C GLY A 183 34.03 -1.00 -12.43
N ARG A 184 34.49 -1.48 -13.59
CA ARG A 184 33.64 -2.27 -14.51
C ARG A 184 33.12 -3.55 -13.87
N ALA A 185 33.93 -4.24 -13.06
CA ALA A 185 33.49 -5.42 -12.31
C ALA A 185 32.41 -5.07 -11.27
N ARG A 186 32.60 -3.98 -10.51
CA ARG A 186 31.60 -3.47 -9.54
C ARG A 186 30.29 -3.09 -10.22
N PHE A 187 30.37 -2.35 -11.32
CA PHE A 187 29.20 -1.99 -12.13
C PHE A 187 28.43 -3.25 -12.58
N SER A 188 29.13 -4.24 -13.15
CA SER A 188 28.52 -5.49 -13.62
C SER A 188 27.79 -6.25 -12.50
N ASN A 189 28.44 -6.39 -11.34
CA ASN A 189 27.89 -7.07 -10.17
C ASN A 189 26.65 -6.36 -9.59
N GLN A 190 26.52 -5.05 -9.79
CA GLN A 190 25.34 -4.29 -9.35
C GLN A 190 24.22 -4.30 -10.40
N ALA A 191 24.59 -4.13 -11.68
CA ALA A 191 23.63 -3.96 -12.76
C ALA A 191 22.89 -5.25 -13.13
N LEU A 192 23.62 -6.37 -13.22
CA LEU A 192 23.05 -7.62 -13.71
C LEU A 192 21.93 -8.18 -12.80
N PRO A 193 22.08 -8.20 -11.45
CA PRO A 193 21.00 -8.65 -10.57
C PRO A 193 19.72 -7.83 -10.72
N LEU A 194 19.82 -6.51 -10.91
CA LEU A 194 18.66 -5.63 -11.09
C LEU A 194 17.94 -5.89 -12.42
N ILE A 195 18.68 -6.04 -13.52
CA ILE A 195 18.10 -6.41 -14.82
C ILE A 195 17.46 -7.80 -14.76
N ASN A 196 18.06 -8.73 -14.00
CA ASN A 196 17.52 -10.08 -13.87
C ASN A 196 16.14 -10.11 -13.20
N GLN A 197 15.80 -9.13 -12.37
CA GLN A 197 14.47 -8.97 -11.77
C GLN A 197 13.38 -8.61 -12.80
N MET A 198 13.76 -8.01 -13.94
CA MET A 198 12.81 -7.65 -14.99
C MET A 198 12.13 -8.87 -15.59
N GLN A 199 10.87 -8.70 -16.00
CA GLN A 199 10.17 -9.69 -16.79
C GLN A 199 10.91 -9.94 -18.12
N PRO A 200 10.85 -11.16 -18.68
CA PRO A 200 11.37 -11.42 -20.02
C PRO A 200 10.71 -10.48 -21.04
N GLY A 201 11.53 -9.83 -21.87
CA GLY A 201 11.07 -8.85 -22.86
C GLY A 201 12.23 -8.24 -23.64
N ILE A 202 11.90 -7.50 -24.69
CA ILE A 202 12.86 -6.83 -25.57
C ILE A 202 13.70 -5.84 -24.77
N LEU A 203 13.08 -5.06 -23.87
CA LEU A 203 13.81 -4.09 -23.07
C LEU A 203 14.88 -4.75 -22.19
N LYS A 204 14.54 -5.87 -21.55
CA LYS A 204 15.50 -6.64 -20.73
C LYS A 204 16.69 -7.09 -21.58
N GLN A 205 16.43 -7.63 -22.78
CA GLN A 205 17.49 -8.08 -23.69
C GLN A 205 18.39 -6.91 -24.12
N MET A 206 17.83 -5.77 -24.52
CA MET A 206 18.60 -4.59 -24.91
C MET A 206 19.45 -4.05 -23.74
N MET A 207 18.93 -4.07 -22.51
CA MET A 207 19.71 -3.67 -21.35
C MET A 207 20.85 -4.67 -21.04
N GLN A 208 20.63 -5.98 -21.23
CA GLN A 208 21.70 -6.99 -21.09
C GLN A 208 22.81 -6.80 -22.13
N GLU A 209 22.43 -6.57 -23.40
CA GLU A 209 23.37 -6.24 -24.48
C GLU A 209 24.18 -4.97 -24.13
N LYS A 210 23.52 -3.96 -23.56
CA LYS A 210 24.18 -2.73 -23.14
C LYS A 210 25.21 -2.95 -22.03
N ILE A 211 24.94 -3.82 -21.04
CA ILE A 211 25.96 -4.20 -20.05
C ILE A 211 27.16 -4.85 -20.73
N SER A 212 26.94 -5.77 -21.67
CA SER A 212 28.03 -6.41 -22.40
C SER A 212 28.91 -5.41 -23.13
N GLU A 213 28.33 -4.39 -23.78
CA GLU A 213 29.08 -3.29 -24.42
C GLU A 213 29.93 -2.51 -23.40
N LEU A 214 29.34 -2.09 -22.28
CA LEU A 214 30.00 -1.24 -21.29
C LEU A 214 31.13 -1.96 -20.54
N THR A 215 31.00 -3.28 -20.37
CA THR A 215 31.94 -4.09 -19.59
C THR A 215 33.01 -4.74 -20.47
N GLY A 216 32.68 -5.01 -21.74
CA GLY A 216 33.49 -5.80 -22.66
C GLY A 216 33.38 -7.32 -22.43
N LEU A 217 32.47 -7.76 -21.57
CA LEU A 217 32.22 -9.17 -21.27
C LEU A 217 31.01 -9.68 -22.05
N SER A 218 31.06 -10.93 -22.53
CA SER A 218 29.89 -11.56 -23.14
C SER A 218 28.80 -11.80 -22.10
N LEU A 219 27.54 -11.83 -22.53
CA LEU A 219 26.42 -12.12 -21.64
C LEU A 219 26.57 -13.48 -20.94
N GLU A 220 27.12 -14.48 -21.64
CA GLU A 220 27.42 -15.79 -21.06
C GLU A 220 28.45 -15.69 -19.92
N GLN A 221 29.52 -14.91 -20.10
CA GLN A 221 30.53 -14.67 -19.06
C GLN A 221 29.89 -13.98 -17.85
N LEU A 222 29.10 -12.94 -18.07
CA LEU A 222 28.41 -12.19 -17.02
C LEU A 222 27.47 -13.07 -16.20
N ILE A 223 26.63 -13.88 -16.88
CA ILE A 223 25.72 -14.81 -16.21
C ILE A 223 26.49 -15.89 -15.45
N SER A 224 27.55 -16.44 -16.03
CA SER A 224 28.36 -17.48 -15.36
C SER A 224 28.95 -17.00 -14.04
N VAL A 225 29.49 -15.78 -14.00
CA VAL A 225 30.10 -15.20 -12.79
C VAL A 225 29.03 -14.91 -11.74
N ASN A 226 27.88 -14.35 -12.14
CA ASN A 226 26.79 -14.07 -11.21
C ASN A 226 26.23 -15.36 -10.55
N ASN A 227 26.04 -16.42 -11.34
CA ASN A 227 25.58 -17.71 -10.82
C ASN A 227 26.59 -18.35 -9.83
N LEU A 228 27.89 -18.19 -10.09
CA LEU A 228 28.95 -18.65 -9.17
C LEU A 228 28.96 -17.86 -7.86
N GLN A 229 28.65 -16.57 -7.91
CA GLN A 229 28.55 -15.74 -6.70
C GLN A 229 27.32 -16.10 -5.86
N GLU A 230 26.15 -16.31 -6.48
CA GLU A 230 24.91 -16.71 -5.78
C GLU A 230 25.05 -18.08 -5.09
N THR A 231 25.73 -19.04 -5.74
CA THR A 231 25.98 -20.37 -5.16
C THR A 231 27.01 -20.35 -4.03
N THR A 232 27.96 -19.41 -4.05
CA THR A 232 28.94 -19.25 -2.96
C THR A 232 28.32 -18.51 -1.77
N ALA A 233 27.45 -17.52 -2.00
CA ALA A 233 26.77 -16.77 -0.95
C ALA A 233 25.77 -17.64 -0.14
N THR A 234 25.09 -18.58 -0.79
CA THR A 234 24.16 -19.52 -0.13
C THR A 234 24.86 -20.57 0.74
N HIS A 235 26.13 -20.87 0.48
CA HIS A 235 26.94 -21.80 1.29
C HIS A 235 27.77 -21.13 2.40
N SER A 236 27.73 -19.80 2.52
CA SER A 236 28.56 -19.04 3.48
C SER A 236 27.80 -18.56 4.73
N ALA A 237 26.55 -18.97 4.95
CA ALA A 237 25.84 -18.69 6.19
C ALA A 237 26.41 -19.58 7.31
N PRO A 238 27.00 -19.03 8.40
CA PRO A 238 27.40 -19.84 9.54
C PRO A 238 26.14 -20.44 10.18
N GLU A 239 26.16 -21.74 10.49
CA GLU A 239 25.19 -22.32 11.43
C GLU A 239 25.26 -21.52 12.74
N PRO A 240 24.11 -21.20 13.38
CA PRO A 240 24.14 -20.53 14.67
C PRO A 240 24.82 -21.46 15.69
N ASP A 241 25.99 -21.03 16.18
CA ASP A 241 26.65 -21.61 17.34
C ASP A 241 25.67 -21.62 18.52
N TYR A 242 25.14 -22.78 18.85
CA TYR A 242 24.42 -23.01 20.10
C TYR A 242 25.42 -22.93 21.25
N TYR A 243 25.60 -21.71 21.79
CA TYR A 243 26.26 -21.50 23.06
C TYR A 243 25.42 -22.12 24.19
N HIS A 244 25.93 -23.20 24.79
CA HIS A 244 25.50 -23.66 26.11
C HIS A 244 26.00 -22.65 27.15
N GLY A 245 25.13 -21.72 27.56
CA GLY A 245 25.34 -20.90 28.76
C GLY A 245 24.67 -21.57 29.95
N GLU A 246 25.47 -21.98 30.94
CA GLU A 246 25.01 -22.37 32.27
C GLU A 246 24.21 -21.22 32.89
N SER A 247 22.95 -21.46 33.25
CA SER A 247 22.11 -20.52 33.98
C SER A 247 22.04 -20.92 35.46
N ASP A 248 22.71 -20.15 36.31
CA ASP A 248 22.52 -20.13 37.75
C ASP A 248 21.19 -19.42 38.08
N TYR A 249 20.10 -20.16 38.31
CA TYR A 249 18.99 -19.71 39.17
C TYR A 249 18.31 -20.91 39.86
N PRO A 250 17.83 -20.76 41.10
CA PRO A 250 17.50 -21.89 41.97
C PRO A 250 16.16 -22.55 41.66
N ASP A 251 16.17 -23.85 41.87
CA ASP A 251 15.07 -24.80 42.02
C ASP A 251 14.08 -24.38 43.12
N ASP A 252 12.79 -24.32 42.81
CA ASP A 252 11.68 -24.38 43.77
C ASP A 252 10.39 -24.91 43.07
N GLY A 253 10.25 -26.24 43.03
CA GLY A 253 9.10 -26.96 43.62
C GLY A 253 7.69 -26.94 42.99
N TYR A 254 7.35 -28.07 42.34
CA TYR A 254 6.09 -28.86 42.42
C TYR A 254 4.77 -28.32 41.78
N PHE A 255 3.83 -29.10 41.18
CA PHE A 255 3.57 -30.55 41.10
C PHE A 255 2.68 -30.89 39.84
N ASP A 256 3.08 -31.92 39.11
CA ASP A 256 2.41 -33.00 38.32
C ASP A 256 0.94 -32.95 37.79
N TYR A 257 0.76 -33.30 36.50
CA TYR A 257 -0.17 -34.36 36.06
C TYR A 257 0.16 -34.86 34.62
N GLN A 258 0.64 -36.11 34.50
CA GLN A 258 0.66 -36.91 33.25
C GLN A 258 -0.57 -37.84 33.17
N PRO A 259 -0.96 -38.36 31.98
CA PRO A 259 -0.42 -39.67 31.54
C PRO A 259 -0.19 -39.76 30.00
N GLU A 260 1.00 -40.20 29.57
CA GLU A 260 1.36 -41.55 29.09
C GLU A 260 1.28 -41.74 27.56
N GLN A 261 2.44 -41.72 26.88
CA GLN A 261 3.24 -42.89 26.46
C GLN A 261 2.61 -43.65 25.28
N SER A 262 3.19 -43.60 24.08
CA SER A 262 4.21 -44.56 23.61
C SER A 262 4.04 -44.60 22.06
N ASN A 263 4.95 -44.96 21.16
CA ASN A 263 6.22 -45.66 21.19
C ASN A 263 6.77 -45.66 19.73
N PHE A 264 8.08 -45.93 19.58
CA PHE A 264 8.79 -46.40 18.37
C PHE A 264 9.35 -45.43 17.29
N ARG A 265 10.67 -45.17 17.48
CA ARG A 265 11.83 -45.44 16.59
C ARG A 265 11.70 -45.35 15.05
N GLN A 266 12.69 -44.61 14.52
CA GLN A 266 13.19 -44.60 13.14
C GLN A 266 13.62 -45.99 12.65
N ASP A 267 13.41 -46.27 11.35
CA ASP A 267 14.40 -47.02 10.56
C ASP A 267 14.36 -46.68 9.05
N LYS A 268 15.53 -46.82 8.44
CA LYS A 268 15.94 -46.36 7.09
C LYS A 268 15.34 -47.18 5.93
N LYS A 269 15.20 -46.49 4.78
CA LYS A 269 14.87 -46.93 3.39
C LYS A 269 15.65 -48.20 2.93
N PRO A 270 15.17 -48.98 1.93
CA PRO A 270 15.43 -48.68 0.50
C PRO A 270 14.30 -49.05 -0.49
N GLY A 271 14.48 -48.67 -1.76
CA GLY A 271 13.42 -48.50 -2.77
C GLY A 271 12.81 -49.76 -3.40
N LYS A 272 11.74 -49.58 -4.18
CA LYS A 272 11.57 -50.04 -5.58
C LYS A 272 10.20 -49.68 -6.17
N GLU A 273 10.26 -49.31 -7.46
CA GLU A 273 9.35 -49.58 -8.58
C GLU A 273 7.84 -49.27 -8.55
N PHE A 274 7.44 -48.70 -9.69
CA PHE A 274 6.10 -48.31 -10.11
C PHE A 274 5.10 -49.48 -10.16
N THR A 275 3.90 -49.27 -9.60
CA THR A 275 2.66 -49.89 -10.12
C THR A 275 1.52 -48.87 -10.13
N LYS A 276 0.76 -48.87 -11.23
CA LYS A 276 -0.45 -48.07 -11.48
C LYS A 276 -1.62 -48.63 -10.68
N GLY A 277 -2.43 -47.77 -10.04
CA GLY A 277 -3.76 -48.18 -9.53
C GLY A 277 -4.49 -47.14 -8.68
N ASN A 278 -5.51 -46.50 -9.27
CA ASN A 278 -6.68 -45.83 -8.67
C ASN A 278 -6.48 -44.73 -7.60
N LYS A 279 -6.41 -43.47 -8.06
CA LYS A 279 -6.76 -42.29 -7.25
C LYS A 279 -8.29 -42.20 -7.08
N LYS A 280 -8.78 -42.38 -5.86
CA LYS A 280 -10.11 -41.91 -5.45
C LYS A 280 -10.12 -40.37 -5.51
N PHE A 281 -11.08 -39.79 -6.23
CA PHE A 281 -11.36 -38.35 -6.23
C PHE A 281 -11.67 -37.89 -4.80
N ARG A 282 -10.86 -36.96 -4.27
CA ARG A 282 -11.28 -36.09 -3.16
C ARG A 282 -12.23 -35.04 -3.76
N GLN A 283 -13.47 -35.01 -3.28
CA GLN A 283 -14.42 -33.94 -3.61
C GLN A 283 -13.86 -32.60 -3.11
N ALA A 284 -13.97 -31.57 -3.95
CA ALA A 284 -13.68 -30.19 -3.56
C ALA A 284 -14.71 -29.70 -2.53
N PRO A 285 -14.32 -28.82 -1.58
CA PRO A 285 -15.28 -28.22 -0.67
C PRO A 285 -16.30 -27.36 -1.46
N PRO A 286 -17.56 -27.25 -1.00
CA PRO A 286 -18.56 -26.42 -1.66
C PRO A 286 -18.19 -24.93 -1.54
N PRO A 287 -18.66 -24.08 -2.48
CA PRO A 287 -18.42 -22.65 -2.40
C PRO A 287 -19.10 -22.06 -1.16
N PRO A 288 -18.56 -20.99 -0.56
CA PRO A 288 -19.20 -20.35 0.59
C PRO A 288 -20.56 -19.81 0.17
N GLY A 289 -21.61 -20.35 0.81
CA GLY A 289 -22.98 -19.90 0.65
C GLY A 289 -23.15 -18.47 1.12
N GLY A 290 -23.92 -17.68 0.37
CA GLY A 290 -24.32 -16.33 0.78
C GLY A 290 -25.05 -16.40 2.12
N SER A 291 -24.56 -15.65 3.09
CA SER A 291 -25.23 -15.43 4.36
C SER A 291 -26.52 -14.63 4.13
N ALA A 292 -27.65 -15.21 4.51
CA ALA A 292 -28.90 -14.46 4.63
C ALA A 292 -28.69 -13.32 5.66
N VAL A 293 -29.00 -12.09 5.27
CA VAL A 293 -28.90 -10.91 6.14
C VAL A 293 -29.92 -11.08 7.27
N HIS A 294 -29.43 -11.27 8.50
CA HIS A 294 -30.28 -11.22 9.70
C HIS A 294 -30.74 -9.77 9.91
N PHE A 295 -32.01 -9.48 9.65
CA PHE A 295 -32.61 -8.18 9.94
C PHE A 295 -32.81 -8.03 11.45
N ASN A 296 -32.11 -7.07 12.07
CA ASN A 296 -32.38 -6.63 13.44
C ASN A 296 -33.06 -5.24 13.39
N PRO A 297 -34.36 -5.14 13.78
CA PRO A 297 -35.09 -3.88 13.77
C PRO A 297 -34.43 -2.77 14.60
N ALA A 298 -33.84 -3.11 15.76
CA ALA A 298 -33.15 -2.15 16.61
C ALA A 298 -31.89 -1.60 15.93
N SER A 299 -31.10 -2.46 15.29
CA SER A 299 -29.92 -2.02 14.51
C SER A 299 -30.31 -1.13 13.32
N THR A 300 -31.45 -1.41 12.70
CA THR A 300 -31.98 -0.57 11.61
C THR A 300 -32.39 0.81 12.12
N ALA A 301 -33.09 0.86 13.27
CA ALA A 301 -33.46 2.11 13.91
C ALA A 301 -32.24 2.93 14.36
N VAL A 302 -31.20 2.27 14.91
CA VAL A 302 -29.91 2.90 15.23
C VAL A 302 -29.28 3.51 13.97
N SER A 303 -29.22 2.75 12.86
CA SER A 303 -28.69 3.24 11.59
C SER A 303 -29.46 4.46 11.08
N ILE A 304 -30.80 4.45 11.16
CA ILE A 304 -31.63 5.60 10.78
C ILE A 304 -31.31 6.83 11.65
N LEU A 305 -31.23 6.69 12.97
CA LEU A 305 -30.93 7.80 13.87
C LEU A 305 -29.51 8.36 13.68
N LEU A 306 -28.53 7.54 13.28
CA LEU A 306 -27.19 8.02 12.95
C LEU A 306 -27.16 8.87 11.67
N HIS A 307 -28.00 8.54 10.69
CA HIS A 307 -28.08 9.26 9.41
C HIS A 307 -29.03 10.46 9.46
N LEU A 308 -30.06 10.39 10.29
CA LEU A 308 -31.09 11.43 10.47
C LEU A 308 -31.30 11.75 11.97
N PRO A 309 -30.33 12.38 12.65
CA PRO A 309 -30.39 12.60 14.10
C PRO A 309 -31.59 13.43 14.57
N SER A 310 -32.13 14.30 13.69
CA SER A 310 -33.33 15.08 13.98
C SER A 310 -34.56 14.23 14.28
N LEU A 311 -34.62 12.98 13.81
CA LEU A 311 -35.72 12.06 14.07
C LEU A 311 -35.79 11.61 15.53
N ALA A 312 -34.70 11.72 16.30
CA ALA A 312 -34.72 11.39 17.74
C ALA A 312 -35.77 12.21 18.50
N SER A 313 -36.02 13.46 18.08
CA SER A 313 -37.06 14.32 18.66
C SER A 313 -38.50 13.83 18.39
N GLN A 314 -38.69 12.96 17.38
CA GLN A 314 -39.99 12.41 16.99
C GLN A 314 -40.23 11.00 17.53
N CYS A 315 -39.17 10.30 17.97
CA CYS A 315 -39.25 8.94 18.49
C CYS A 315 -39.87 8.82 19.90
N GLY A 316 -40.03 9.92 20.63
CA GLY A 316 -40.49 9.91 22.02
C GLY A 316 -39.46 9.28 22.97
N ASP A 317 -39.87 9.00 24.20
CA ASP A 317 -39.01 8.31 25.18
C ASP A 317 -39.07 6.80 24.98
N LEU A 318 -37.90 6.15 24.98
CA LEU A 318 -37.72 4.72 24.77
C LEU A 318 -37.41 3.98 26.07
N GLU A 319 -37.87 4.48 27.23
CA GLU A 319 -37.67 3.85 28.56
C GLU A 319 -37.97 2.35 28.61
N ILE A 320 -38.90 1.85 27.78
CA ILE A 320 -39.23 0.42 27.69
C ILE A 320 -38.02 -0.44 27.28
N LEU A 321 -37.01 0.15 26.65
CA LEU A 321 -35.76 -0.49 26.23
C LEU A 321 -34.62 -0.34 27.25
N ALA A 322 -34.80 0.45 28.32
CA ALA A 322 -33.74 0.75 29.29
C ALA A 322 -33.25 -0.47 30.08
N SER A 323 -34.07 -1.52 30.16
CA SER A 323 -33.76 -2.79 30.84
C SER A 323 -33.53 -3.94 29.88
N SER A 324 -33.23 -3.67 28.60
CA SER A 324 -32.99 -4.75 27.62
C SER A 324 -31.61 -5.39 27.79
N ASP A 325 -31.57 -6.72 27.68
CA ASP A 325 -30.34 -7.53 27.69
C ASP A 325 -29.67 -7.61 26.31
N THR A 326 -30.28 -7.05 25.25
CA THR A 326 -29.71 -7.08 23.90
C THR A 326 -28.94 -5.79 23.58
N GLY A 327 -27.70 -5.93 23.12
CA GLY A 327 -26.81 -4.78 22.88
C GLY A 327 -27.34 -3.76 21.88
N SER A 328 -28.10 -4.18 20.85
CA SER A 328 -28.68 -3.26 19.87
C SER A 328 -29.85 -2.42 20.41
N GLU A 329 -30.65 -2.96 21.32
CA GLU A 329 -31.79 -2.24 21.92
C GLU A 329 -31.31 -1.24 22.97
N GLN A 330 -30.33 -1.65 23.78
CA GLN A 330 -29.64 -0.76 24.70
C GLN A 330 -28.93 0.38 23.95
N LEU A 331 -28.28 0.08 22.83
CA LEU A 331 -27.66 1.08 21.97
C LEU A 331 -28.69 2.06 21.40
N LEU A 332 -29.85 1.58 20.94
CA LEU A 332 -30.94 2.42 20.43
C LEU A 332 -31.46 3.38 21.51
N TYR A 333 -31.68 2.87 22.73
CA TYR A 333 -32.13 3.67 23.87
C TYR A 333 -31.12 4.79 24.18
N GLN A 334 -29.84 4.45 24.35
CA GLN A 334 -28.80 5.42 24.70
C GLN A 334 -28.58 6.46 23.59
N LEU A 335 -28.61 6.03 22.32
CA LEU A 335 -28.46 6.92 21.17
C LEU A 335 -29.63 7.91 21.07
N ASN A 336 -30.87 7.44 21.18
CA ASN A 336 -32.06 8.30 21.12
C ASN A 336 -32.03 9.36 22.22
N ARG A 337 -31.74 8.95 23.45
CA ARG A 337 -31.65 9.85 24.60
C ARG A 337 -30.55 10.91 24.42
N TYR A 338 -29.36 10.50 24.04
CA TYR A 338 -28.23 11.41 23.84
C TYR A 338 -28.50 12.43 22.72
N LEU A 339 -29.15 12.02 21.62
CA LEU A 339 -29.52 12.93 20.52
C LEU A 339 -30.64 13.90 20.90
N GLN A 340 -31.55 13.53 21.80
CA GLN A 340 -32.56 14.43 22.35
C GLN A 340 -31.94 15.47 23.30
N GLU A 341 -30.99 15.07 24.13
CA GLU A 341 -30.26 15.95 25.06
C GLU A 341 -29.28 16.89 24.31
N ASN A 342 -28.77 16.47 23.14
CA ASN A 342 -27.78 17.21 22.35
C ASN A 342 -28.23 17.42 20.88
N PRO A 343 -29.20 18.32 20.61
CA PRO A 343 -29.69 18.57 19.26
C PRO A 343 -28.58 19.12 18.34
N GLY A 344 -28.39 18.50 17.17
CA GLY A 344 -27.41 18.95 16.18
C GLY A 344 -25.99 18.43 16.38
N VAL A 345 -25.78 17.52 17.35
CA VAL A 345 -24.50 16.83 17.52
C VAL A 345 -24.15 16.01 16.28
N THR A 346 -22.88 16.05 15.88
CA THR A 346 -22.41 15.23 14.75
C THR A 346 -21.98 13.84 15.25
N PRO A 347 -22.03 12.79 14.41
CA PRO A 347 -21.58 11.45 14.79
C PRO A 347 -20.13 11.41 15.31
N GLY A 348 -19.27 12.32 14.81
CA GLY A 348 -17.88 12.43 15.27
C GLY A 348 -17.77 12.97 16.71
N ILE A 349 -18.60 13.95 17.08
CA ILE A 349 -18.65 14.48 18.46
C ILE A 349 -19.27 13.44 19.40
N LEU A 350 -20.32 12.75 18.95
CA LEU A 350 -20.95 11.66 19.70
C LEU A 350 -19.94 10.56 20.08
N ALA A 351 -19.11 10.12 19.13
CA ALA A 351 -18.12 9.08 19.38
C ALA A 351 -17.04 9.51 20.38
N VAL A 352 -16.67 10.79 20.40
CA VAL A 352 -15.71 11.35 21.37
C VAL A 352 -16.35 11.42 22.75
N ASP A 353 -17.56 11.97 22.86
CA ASP A 353 -18.25 12.11 24.15
C ASP A 353 -18.54 10.76 24.80
N TRP A 354 -18.91 9.74 24.01
CA TRP A 354 -19.19 8.40 24.53
C TRP A 354 -17.92 7.68 25.01
N GLN A 355 -16.73 8.03 24.53
CA GLN A 355 -15.47 7.42 24.99
C GLN A 355 -15.15 7.77 26.45
N GLU A 356 -15.61 8.93 26.91
CA GLU A 356 -15.39 9.45 28.26
C GLU A 356 -16.36 8.85 29.30
N HIS A 357 -17.35 8.04 28.87
CA HIS A 357 -18.37 7.47 29.74
C HIS A 357 -18.28 5.94 29.81
N ASP A 358 -17.95 5.39 30.98
CA ASP A 358 -17.71 3.95 31.20
C ASP A 358 -18.87 3.03 30.77
N HIS A 359 -20.11 3.52 30.84
CA HIS A 359 -21.32 2.76 30.47
C HIS A 359 -21.69 2.88 28.98
N LEU A 360 -21.17 3.87 28.25
CA LEU A 360 -21.43 4.08 26.82
C LEU A 360 -20.29 3.57 25.95
N LYS A 361 -19.05 3.60 26.46
CA LYS A 361 -17.83 3.13 25.80
C LYS A 361 -17.95 1.72 25.20
N PRO A 362 -18.57 0.71 25.87
CA PRO A 362 -18.73 -0.62 25.29
C PRO A 362 -19.65 -0.65 24.07
N LEU A 363 -20.60 0.30 23.97
CA LEU A 363 -21.60 0.38 22.90
C LEU A 363 -21.03 1.03 21.62
N ILE A 364 -19.91 1.75 21.71
CA ILE A 364 -19.27 2.43 20.57
C ILE A 364 -18.89 1.42 19.47
N ARG A 365 -18.43 0.22 19.86
CA ARG A 365 -18.08 -0.82 18.90
C ARG A 365 -19.30 -1.24 18.07
N GLN A 366 -20.45 -1.45 18.73
CA GLN A 366 -21.70 -1.80 18.07
C GLN A 366 -22.24 -0.64 17.23
N LEU A 367 -22.12 0.59 17.72
CA LEU A 367 -22.47 1.80 16.99
C LEU A 367 -21.68 1.93 15.69
N ASN A 368 -20.36 1.66 15.72
CA ASN A 368 -19.51 1.64 14.53
C ASN A 368 -19.88 0.49 13.58
N GLU A 369 -20.11 -0.72 14.10
CA GLU A 369 -20.55 -1.87 13.29
C GLU A 369 -21.86 -1.60 12.53
N ILE A 370 -22.78 -0.84 13.14
CA ILE A 370 -24.07 -0.47 12.54
C ILE A 370 -23.96 0.77 11.63
N ALA A 371 -23.07 1.73 11.94
CA ALA A 371 -22.85 2.93 11.13
C ALA A 371 -22.38 2.61 9.69
N HIS A 372 -21.71 1.46 9.49
CA HIS A 372 -21.29 0.98 8.18
C HIS A 372 -22.39 0.24 7.40
N GLN A 373 -23.52 -0.06 8.03
CA GLN A 373 -24.67 -0.66 7.35
C GLN A 373 -25.40 0.42 6.57
N THR A 374 -25.64 0.16 5.28
CA THR A 374 -26.40 1.06 4.41
C THR A 374 -27.79 1.22 5.02
N PRO A 375 -28.25 2.44 5.35
CA PRO A 375 -29.57 2.60 5.94
C PRO A 375 -30.58 2.17 4.88
N ILE A 376 -31.50 1.29 5.26
CA ILE A 376 -32.62 0.91 4.40
C ILE A 376 -33.58 2.09 4.43
N ILE A 377 -33.31 3.06 3.58
CA ILE A 377 -34.24 4.13 3.25
C ILE A 377 -34.64 3.86 1.81
N ASP A 378 -35.47 2.84 1.62
CA ASP A 378 -36.28 2.75 0.40
C ASP A 378 -37.21 3.95 0.43
N ALA A 379 -36.83 4.99 -0.32
CA ALA A 379 -37.71 6.10 -0.63
C ALA A 379 -38.81 5.57 -1.55
N GLY A 380 -39.93 5.19 -0.94
CA GLY A 380 -41.23 5.05 -1.63
C GLY A 380 -41.77 6.41 -2.03
#